data_AF-A0A2H6GVE1-F1
#
_entry.id   AF-A0A2H6GVE1-F1
#
_cell.length_a   1.000
_cell.length_b   1.000
_cell.length_c   1.000
_cell.angle_alpha   90.00
_cell.angle_beta   90.00
_cell.angle_gamma   90.00
#
_symmetry.space_group_name_H-M   'P 1'
#
loop_
_entity.id
_entity.type
_entity.pdbx_description
1 polymer ?
#
loop_
_entity_poly.entity_id
_entity_poly.type
_entity_poly.pdbx_seq_one_letter_code
_entity_poly.pdbx_strand_id
1 'polypeptide(L)'
;MKKKKGHILKNDKGQVGIGTLIIFIAMILVAAVAAGVLLRTSGVLQTKATATGEQATKEVSTKVIVTQTVGYTSDTGGNRNLTAVILTVKLASGSSPIRMDDLILSYHSEDTYTSGILYQGSGNRSFNASFIKIVTNDSVLEHGEMVEITYTDDDSDLNLEPGKTFTITLQPKSGQMETVMKTVPDTIRNSYVTDWS
;
A
#
# COMPACT_ATOMS: atom_id res chain seq x y z
N MET A 1 66.58 -71.70 31.13
CA MET A 1 66.82 -70.72 30.03
C MET A 1 65.58 -69.81 29.90
N LYS A 2 65.80 -68.50 29.69
CA LYS A 2 64.87 -67.38 29.88
C LYS A 2 63.65 -67.40 28.92
N LYS A 3 62.43 -67.19 29.45
CA LYS A 3 61.22 -66.89 28.66
C LYS A 3 61.36 -65.52 27.97
N LYS A 4 61.42 -65.49 26.63
CA LYS A 4 61.31 -64.26 25.83
C LYS A 4 59.86 -63.75 25.89
N LYS A 5 59.62 -62.62 26.56
CA LYS A 5 58.38 -61.85 26.40
C LYS A 5 58.35 -61.28 24.98
N GLY A 6 57.28 -61.57 24.24
CA GLY A 6 57.04 -60.99 22.92
C GLY A 6 56.92 -59.47 23.04
N HIS A 7 57.79 -58.75 22.33
CA HIS A 7 57.72 -57.30 22.19
C HIS A 7 56.58 -56.98 21.22
N ILE A 8 55.43 -56.56 21.74
CA ILE A 8 54.39 -55.94 20.93
C ILE A 8 54.94 -54.58 20.53
N LEU A 9 55.39 -54.43 19.28
CA LEU A 9 55.74 -53.14 18.72
C LEU A 9 54.45 -52.30 18.66
N LYS A 10 54.24 -51.42 19.64
CA LYS A 10 53.18 -50.42 19.61
C LYS A 10 53.37 -49.58 18.34
N ASN A 11 52.55 -49.83 17.33
CA ASN A 11 52.60 -49.12 16.06
C ASN A 11 51.87 -47.77 16.21
N ASP A 12 52.40 -46.90 17.08
CA ASP A 12 51.79 -45.62 17.45
C ASP A 12 51.59 -44.69 16.24
N LYS A 13 52.37 -44.88 15.16
CA LYS A 13 52.24 -44.11 13.91
C LYS A 13 50.91 -44.36 13.19
N GLY A 14 50.43 -45.60 13.13
CA GLY A 14 49.14 -45.94 12.54
C GLY A 14 47.97 -45.41 13.38
N GLN A 15 48.13 -45.42 14.71
CA GLN A 15 47.13 -44.92 15.64
C GLN A 15 46.98 -43.39 15.58
N VAL A 16 48.08 -42.64 15.43
CA VAL A 16 48.04 -41.19 15.20
C VAL A 16 47.40 -40.86 13.85
N GLY A 17 47.70 -41.63 12.80
CA GLY A 17 47.09 -41.46 11.47
C GLY A 17 45.57 -41.62 11.48
N ILE A 18 45.06 -42.63 12.21
CA ILE A 18 43.62 -42.85 12.39
C ILE A 18 42.98 -41.67 13.14
N GLY A 19 43.62 -41.18 14.21
CA GLY A 19 43.13 -40.00 14.94
C GLY A 19 43.04 -38.74 14.07
N THR A 20 44.00 -38.55 13.16
CA THR A 20 44.02 -37.40 12.25
C THR A 20 42.91 -37.49 11.20
N LEU A 21 42.65 -38.68 10.65
CA LEU A 21 41.53 -38.91 9.71
C LEU A 21 40.16 -38.68 10.35
N ILE A 22 39.98 -39.08 11.61
CA ILE A 22 38.73 -38.86 12.36
C ILE A 22 38.46 -37.36 12.52
N ILE A 23 39.47 -36.59 12.92
CA ILE A 23 39.34 -35.13 13.07
C ILE A 23 39.07 -34.45 11.72
N PHE A 24 39.72 -34.93 10.65
CA PHE A 24 39.52 -34.40 9.30
C PHE A 24 38.06 -34.56 8.84
N ILE A 25 37.48 -35.76 9.01
CA ILE A 25 36.07 -36.00 8.67
C ILE A 25 35.15 -35.17 9.56
N ALA A 26 35.42 -35.10 10.87
CA ALA A 26 34.62 -34.30 11.81
C ALA A 26 34.61 -32.81 11.41
N MET A 27 35.76 -32.25 11.05
CA MET A 27 35.88 -30.85 10.61
C MET A 27 35.07 -30.60 9.33
N ILE A 28 35.11 -31.53 8.37
CA ILE A 28 34.32 -31.43 7.14
C ILE A 28 32.83 -31.43 7.44
N LEU A 29 32.35 -32.30 8.33
CA LEU A 29 30.94 -32.34 8.71
C LEU A 29 30.47 -31.05 9.38
N VAL A 30 31.27 -30.49 10.30
CA VAL A 30 30.98 -29.20 10.93
C VAL A 30 30.94 -28.08 9.88
N ALA A 31 31.92 -28.04 8.97
CA ALA A 31 31.96 -27.07 7.88
C ALA A 31 30.73 -27.17 6.95
N ALA A 32 30.29 -28.39 6.62
CA ALA A 32 29.11 -28.62 5.79
C ALA A 32 27.82 -28.11 6.46
N VAL A 33 27.62 -28.38 7.75
CA VAL A 33 26.46 -27.87 8.50
C VAL A 33 26.51 -26.35 8.59
N ALA A 34 27.68 -25.77 8.90
CA ALA A 34 27.86 -24.32 8.96
C ALA A 34 27.55 -23.64 7.61
N ALA A 35 28.03 -24.20 6.50
CA ALA A 35 27.73 -23.72 5.15
C ALA A 35 26.22 -23.80 4.84
N GLY A 36 25.55 -24.88 5.24
CA GLY A 36 24.10 -25.03 5.09
C GLY A 36 23.31 -23.94 5.84
N VAL A 37 23.71 -23.61 7.07
CA VAL A 37 23.11 -22.52 7.85
C VAL A 37 23.37 -21.15 7.20
N LEU A 38 24.58 -20.91 6.70
CA LEU A 38 24.94 -19.68 6.00
C LEU A 38 24.13 -19.48 4.71
N LEU A 39 23.97 -20.53 3.91
CA LEU A 39 23.16 -20.49 2.69
C LEU A 39 21.68 -20.23 2.99
N ARG A 40 21.12 -20.93 3.99
CA ARG A 40 19.73 -20.73 4.39
C ARG A 40 19.49 -19.30 4.87
N THR A 41 20.38 -18.77 5.70
CA THR A 41 20.28 -17.41 6.22
C THR A 41 20.39 -16.39 5.08
N SER A 42 21.35 -16.57 4.17
CA SER A 42 21.51 -15.71 3.01
C SER A 42 20.27 -15.72 2.10
N GLY A 43 19.68 -16.89 1.85
CA GLY A 43 18.46 -17.01 1.04
C GLY A 43 17.24 -16.34 1.68
N VAL A 44 17.05 -16.49 3.00
CA VAL A 44 15.98 -15.79 3.73
C VAL A 44 16.18 -14.28 3.69
N LEU A 45 17.41 -13.81 3.93
CA LEU A 45 17.75 -12.39 3.87
C LEU A 45 17.54 -11.83 2.46
N GLN A 46 17.91 -12.56 1.42
CA GLN A 46 17.70 -12.14 0.03
C GLN A 46 16.21 -12.00 -0.29
N THR A 47 15.41 -13.02 0.03
CA THR A 47 13.95 -12.99 -0.19
C THR A 47 13.31 -11.82 0.56
N LYS A 48 13.73 -11.60 1.81
CA LYS A 48 13.22 -10.49 2.63
C LYS A 48 13.67 -9.14 2.07
N ALA A 49 14.92 -9.01 1.63
CA ALA A 49 15.45 -7.78 1.04
C ALA A 49 14.71 -7.42 -0.26
N THR A 50 14.45 -8.39 -1.13
CA THR A 50 13.66 -8.19 -2.35
C THR A 50 12.24 -7.75 -2.02
N ALA A 51 11.54 -8.48 -1.13
CA ALA A 51 10.18 -8.14 -0.75
C ALA A 51 10.06 -6.74 -0.11
N THR A 52 11.01 -6.38 0.77
CA THR A 52 11.04 -5.04 1.37
C THR A 52 11.41 -3.96 0.35
N GLY A 53 12.29 -4.26 -0.62
CA GLY A 53 12.60 -3.35 -1.72
C GLY A 53 11.40 -3.08 -2.62
N GLU A 54 10.63 -4.12 -2.96
CA GLU A 54 9.38 -4.00 -3.71
C GLU A 54 8.32 -3.21 -2.95
N GLN A 55 8.11 -3.52 -1.67
CA GLN A 55 7.18 -2.77 -0.81
C GLN A 55 7.56 -1.30 -0.68
N ALA A 56 8.85 -1.01 -0.43
CA ALA A 56 9.35 0.36 -0.33
C ALA A 56 9.19 1.11 -1.66
N THR A 57 9.47 0.46 -2.79
CA THR A 57 9.28 1.04 -4.12
C THR A 57 7.81 1.35 -4.35
N LYS A 58 6.90 0.42 -4.02
CA LYS A 58 5.46 0.63 -4.12
C LYS A 58 5.00 1.81 -3.26
N GLU A 59 5.49 1.92 -2.04
CA GLU A 59 5.12 2.98 -1.10
C GLU A 59 5.52 4.37 -1.59
N VAL A 60 6.69 4.51 -2.22
CA VAL A 60 7.16 5.83 -2.68
C VAL A 60 6.70 6.20 -4.09
N SER A 61 6.48 5.21 -4.96
CA SER A 61 6.09 5.43 -6.36
C SER A 61 4.58 5.54 -6.56
N THR A 62 3.79 4.89 -5.70
CA THR A 62 2.34 4.88 -5.85
C THR A 62 1.77 6.20 -5.37
N LYS A 63 1.20 6.95 -6.30
CA LYS A 63 0.49 8.20 -6.03
C LYS A 63 -0.80 8.28 -6.83
N VAL A 64 -1.89 8.64 -6.14
CA VAL A 64 -3.17 9.04 -6.73
C VAL A 64 -3.15 10.55 -6.96
N ILE A 65 -3.70 11.01 -8.08
CA ILE A 65 -3.80 12.43 -8.42
C ILE A 65 -5.26 12.74 -8.72
N VAL A 66 -5.77 13.78 -8.07
CA VAL A 66 -7.09 14.33 -8.41
C VAL A 66 -6.91 15.34 -9.53
N THR A 67 -7.54 15.08 -10.67
CA THR A 67 -7.45 15.95 -11.86
C THR A 67 -8.56 17.01 -11.86
N GLN A 68 -9.75 16.65 -11.40
CA GLN A 68 -10.90 17.53 -11.38
C GLN A 68 -11.74 17.28 -10.14
N THR A 69 -12.32 18.35 -9.61
CA THR A 69 -13.32 18.32 -8.55
C THR A 69 -14.57 19.00 -9.10
N VAL A 70 -15.73 18.40 -8.90
CA VAL A 70 -17.03 18.94 -9.31
C VAL A 70 -18.00 18.83 -8.13
N GLY A 71 -18.67 19.93 -7.81
CA GLY A 71 -19.71 19.97 -6.80
C GLY A 71 -21.06 19.72 -7.44
N TYR A 72 -21.94 19.01 -6.74
CA TYR A 72 -23.32 18.83 -7.17
C TYR A 72 -24.28 19.34 -6.10
N THR A 73 -25.31 20.08 -6.53
CA THR A 73 -26.42 20.53 -5.69
C THR A 73 -27.74 19.98 -6.23
N SER A 74 -28.52 19.35 -5.35
CA SER A 74 -29.90 18.92 -5.62
C SER A 74 -30.92 20.02 -5.33
N ASP A 75 -30.50 21.13 -4.71
CA ASP A 75 -31.40 22.22 -4.34
C ASP A 75 -31.77 23.09 -5.55
N THR A 76 -33.08 23.34 -5.66
CA THR A 76 -33.71 24.14 -6.72
C THR A 76 -34.14 25.53 -6.19
N GLY A 77 -33.92 25.82 -4.90
CA GLY A 77 -34.23 27.09 -4.23
C GLY A 77 -33.14 28.17 -4.37
N GLY A 78 -33.38 29.33 -3.74
CA GLY A 78 -32.48 30.49 -3.79
C GLY A 78 -31.20 30.37 -2.96
N ASN A 79 -31.14 29.43 -2.01
CA ASN A 79 -29.98 29.19 -1.14
C ASN A 79 -29.46 27.77 -1.40
N ARG A 80 -28.68 27.61 -2.48
CA ARG A 80 -28.23 26.29 -2.93
C ARG A 80 -26.99 25.88 -2.15
N ASN A 81 -27.05 24.70 -1.55
CA ASN A 81 -25.92 24.08 -0.89
C ASN A 81 -25.43 22.89 -1.71
N LEU A 82 -24.13 22.56 -1.65
CA LEU A 82 -23.66 21.32 -2.28
C LEU A 82 -24.10 20.15 -1.42
N THR A 83 -24.49 19.06 -2.07
CA THR A 83 -24.95 17.82 -1.44
C THR A 83 -24.05 16.64 -1.81
N ALA A 84 -23.32 16.74 -2.91
CA ALA A 84 -22.33 15.75 -3.30
C ALA A 84 -21.07 16.41 -3.87
N VAL A 85 -19.93 15.74 -3.68
CA VAL A 85 -18.66 16.10 -4.30
C VAL A 85 -18.19 14.94 -5.16
N ILE A 86 -17.85 15.27 -6.40
CA ILE A 86 -17.40 14.35 -7.43
C ILE A 86 -15.92 14.66 -7.71
N LEU A 87 -15.07 13.65 -7.66
CA LEU A 87 -13.63 13.76 -7.85
C LEU A 87 -13.22 12.86 -9.01
N THR A 88 -12.62 13.45 -10.05
CA THR A 88 -11.97 12.66 -11.09
C THR A 88 -10.54 12.38 -10.68
N VAL A 89 -10.23 11.11 -10.46
CA VAL A 89 -8.93 10.62 -9.99
C VAL A 89 -8.25 9.78 -11.07
N LYS A 90 -6.92 9.86 -11.10
CA LYS A 90 -6.05 9.05 -11.93
C LYS A 90 -4.79 8.67 -11.16
N LEU A 91 -4.06 7.68 -11.66
CA LEU A 91 -2.74 7.37 -11.12
C LEU A 91 -1.65 8.24 -11.76
N ALA A 92 -0.65 8.60 -10.94
CA ALA A 92 0.59 9.17 -11.42
C ALA A 92 1.36 8.17 -12.32
N SER A 93 2.25 8.68 -13.16
CA SER A 93 3.15 7.83 -13.95
C SER A 93 4.10 7.07 -13.03
N GLY A 94 4.22 5.76 -13.23
CA GLY A 94 5.06 4.89 -12.40
C GLY A 94 4.38 4.38 -11.11
N SER A 95 3.12 4.75 -10.86
CA SER A 95 2.34 4.18 -9.77
C SER A 95 2.02 2.71 -10.02
N SER A 96 2.00 1.92 -8.95
CA SER A 96 1.42 0.57 -9.01
C SER A 96 -0.11 0.63 -9.04
N PRO A 97 -0.79 -0.39 -9.62
CA PRO A 97 -2.24 -0.49 -9.58
C PRO A 97 -2.81 -0.45 -8.16
N ILE A 98 -3.97 0.21 -8.01
CA ILE A 98 -4.66 0.36 -6.72
C ILE A 98 -6.07 -0.17 -6.84
N ARG A 99 -6.46 -1.05 -5.91
CA ARG A 99 -7.85 -1.50 -5.80
C ARG A 99 -8.70 -0.43 -5.11
N MET A 100 -9.91 -0.20 -5.58
CA MET A 100 -10.84 0.75 -4.93
C MET A 100 -11.15 0.37 -3.49
N ASP A 101 -11.23 -0.94 -3.21
CA ASP A 101 -11.48 -1.48 -1.86
C ASP A 101 -10.38 -1.10 -0.85
N ASP A 102 -9.16 -0.84 -1.32
CA ASP A 102 -7.99 -0.48 -0.51
C ASP A 102 -7.77 1.05 -0.45
N LEU A 103 -8.71 1.85 -0.97
CA LEU A 103 -8.70 3.31 -0.93
C LEU A 103 -9.62 3.82 0.19
N ILE A 104 -9.09 4.71 1.03
CA ILE A 104 -9.83 5.37 2.09
C ILE A 104 -9.98 6.84 1.74
N LEU A 105 -11.20 7.35 1.84
CA LEU A 105 -11.49 8.77 1.72
C LEU A 105 -11.70 9.37 3.12
N SER A 106 -11.15 10.56 3.33
CA SER A 106 -11.43 11.38 4.51
C SER A 106 -11.90 12.75 4.07
N TYR A 107 -13.00 13.19 4.64
CA TYR A 107 -13.61 14.48 4.40
C TYR A 107 -13.47 15.36 5.65
N HIS A 108 -13.13 16.62 5.43
CA HIS A 108 -13.00 17.62 6.48
C HIS A 108 -13.57 18.95 5.99
N SER A 109 -14.48 19.53 6.77
CA SER A 109 -14.98 20.89 6.65
C SER A 109 -14.71 21.63 7.97
N GLU A 110 -15.03 22.92 8.03
CA GLU A 110 -14.83 23.75 9.24
C GLU A 110 -15.47 23.13 10.49
N ASP A 111 -16.67 22.55 10.33
CA ASP A 111 -17.49 22.07 11.44
C ASP A 111 -17.53 20.52 11.55
N THR A 112 -17.10 19.80 10.50
CA THR A 112 -17.25 18.35 10.40
C THR A 112 -15.96 17.66 9.98
N TYR A 113 -15.65 16.53 10.62
CA TYR A 113 -14.53 15.67 10.25
C TYR A 113 -14.99 14.21 10.18
N THR A 114 -14.98 13.66 8.97
CA THR A 114 -15.39 12.27 8.69
C THR A 114 -14.25 11.56 7.97
N SER A 115 -13.50 10.74 8.71
CA SER A 115 -12.47 9.87 8.13
C SER A 115 -13.01 8.47 7.88
N GLY A 116 -12.26 7.61 7.19
CA GLY A 116 -12.56 6.19 7.05
C GLY A 116 -13.79 5.90 6.19
N ILE A 117 -14.03 6.72 5.17
CA ILE A 117 -15.09 6.50 4.17
C ILE A 117 -14.55 5.46 3.19
N LEU A 118 -15.31 4.37 3.04
CA LEU A 118 -14.88 3.18 2.30
C LEU A 118 -15.59 3.10 0.94
N TYR A 119 -14.94 2.45 -0.02
CA TYR A 119 -15.58 2.12 -1.30
C TYR A 119 -16.75 1.17 -1.08
N GLN A 120 -17.96 1.58 -1.50
CA GLN A 120 -19.20 0.80 -1.33
C GLN A 120 -19.35 0.23 0.10
N GLY A 121 -19.00 1.04 1.10
CA GLY A 121 -19.15 0.72 2.51
C GLY A 121 -20.62 0.58 2.93
N SER A 122 -20.84 0.00 4.11
CA SER A 122 -22.17 -0.11 4.73
C SER A 122 -22.46 1.13 5.59
N GLY A 123 -23.62 1.76 5.39
CA GLY A 123 -24.05 2.98 6.10
C GLY A 123 -23.51 4.28 5.47
N ASN A 124 -23.44 5.35 6.27
CA ASN A 124 -23.19 6.72 5.80
C ASN A 124 -21.71 7.01 5.45
N ARG A 125 -20.82 6.04 5.63
CA ARG A 125 -19.37 6.15 5.35
C ARG A 125 -19.00 5.40 4.08
N SER A 126 -19.70 5.75 3.00
CA SER A 126 -19.58 5.08 1.71
C SER A 126 -19.34 6.11 0.61
N PHE A 127 -18.38 5.82 -0.27
CA PHE A 127 -18.26 6.53 -1.55
C PHE A 127 -18.49 5.56 -2.70
N ASN A 128 -19.05 6.07 -3.79
CA ASN A 128 -19.20 5.34 -5.03
C ASN A 128 -18.07 5.69 -6.00
N ALA A 129 -17.65 4.74 -6.82
CA ALA A 129 -16.68 4.97 -7.87
C ALA A 129 -17.23 4.47 -9.21
N SER A 130 -17.10 5.29 -10.25
CA SER A 130 -17.49 4.96 -11.62
C SER A 130 -16.27 5.16 -12.53
N PHE A 131 -15.93 4.15 -13.32
CA PHE A 131 -14.79 4.27 -14.24
C PHE A 131 -15.24 5.01 -15.50
N ILE A 132 -14.70 6.21 -15.73
CA ILE A 132 -15.00 7.02 -16.92
C ILE A 132 -14.25 6.47 -18.14
N LYS A 133 -13.00 6.07 -17.92
CA LYS A 133 -12.15 5.48 -18.95
C LYS A 133 -11.58 4.18 -18.42
N ILE A 134 -12.08 3.09 -18.98
CA ILE A 134 -11.71 1.72 -18.65
C ILE A 134 -10.75 1.19 -19.73
N VAL A 135 -9.65 0.60 -19.29
CA VAL A 135 -8.79 -0.27 -20.10
C VAL A 135 -9.10 -1.73 -19.77
N THR A 136 -9.35 -2.05 -18.50
CA THR A 136 -9.70 -3.40 -18.01
C THR A 136 -11.03 -3.40 -17.27
N ASN A 137 -11.93 -4.34 -17.57
CA ASN A 137 -13.25 -4.40 -16.92
C ASN A 137 -13.17 -5.01 -15.49
N ASP A 138 -12.41 -4.35 -14.61
CA ASP A 138 -12.24 -4.70 -13.19
C ASP A 138 -12.33 -3.46 -12.27
N SER A 139 -12.23 -3.68 -10.95
CA SER A 139 -12.28 -2.62 -9.92
C SER A 139 -10.88 -2.13 -9.49
N VAL A 140 -9.90 -2.28 -10.38
CA VAL A 140 -8.51 -1.85 -10.15
C VAL A 140 -8.27 -0.61 -10.99
N LEU A 141 -7.73 0.44 -10.38
CA LEU A 141 -7.26 1.59 -11.12
C LEU A 141 -5.83 1.34 -11.58
N GLU A 142 -5.63 1.38 -12.89
CA GLU A 142 -4.35 1.22 -13.54
C GLU A 142 -3.87 2.51 -14.22
N HIS A 143 -2.63 2.49 -14.72
CA HIS A 143 -2.08 3.65 -15.42
C HIS A 143 -2.82 3.88 -16.75
N GLY A 144 -3.33 5.10 -16.94
CA GLY A 144 -4.06 5.49 -18.15
C GLY A 144 -5.58 5.40 -18.04
N GLU A 145 -6.08 4.89 -16.92
CA GLU A 145 -7.50 4.88 -16.54
C GLU A 145 -7.85 6.11 -15.71
N MET A 146 -9.15 6.42 -15.71
CA MET A 146 -9.72 7.52 -14.92
C MET A 146 -10.98 7.04 -14.23
N VAL A 147 -11.04 7.30 -12.93
CA VAL A 147 -12.17 6.97 -12.07
C VAL A 147 -12.79 8.24 -11.53
N GLU A 148 -14.10 8.26 -11.50
CA GLU A 148 -14.91 9.27 -10.85
C GLU A 148 -15.34 8.75 -9.49
N ILE A 149 -14.88 9.39 -8.41
CA ILE A 149 -15.30 9.11 -7.05
C ILE A 149 -16.40 10.11 -6.69
N THR A 150 -17.58 9.61 -6.38
CA THR A 150 -18.71 10.39 -5.90
C THR A 150 -18.92 10.11 -4.43
N TYR A 151 -18.73 11.14 -3.61
CA TYR A 151 -19.07 11.12 -2.20
C TYR A 151 -20.33 11.95 -1.99
N THR A 152 -21.37 11.27 -1.48
CA THR A 152 -22.63 11.85 -1.02
C THR A 152 -22.76 11.45 0.44
N ASP A 153 -23.08 12.41 1.31
CA ASP A 153 -23.41 12.08 2.69
C ASP A 153 -24.92 12.21 2.84
N ASP A 154 -25.57 11.06 3.05
CA ASP A 154 -27.02 10.97 3.18
C ASP A 154 -27.52 11.57 4.51
N ASP A 155 -26.62 11.84 5.47
CA ASP A 155 -26.94 12.36 6.81
C ASP A 155 -26.70 13.87 6.97
N SER A 156 -26.65 14.62 5.86
CA SER A 156 -26.50 16.09 5.80
C SER A 156 -25.15 16.68 6.27
N ASP A 157 -24.17 15.85 6.61
CA ASP A 157 -22.80 16.28 6.96
C ASP A 157 -22.02 16.88 5.77
N LEU A 158 -22.44 16.60 4.54
CA LEU A 158 -21.91 17.20 3.32
C LEU A 158 -22.73 18.39 2.83
N ASN A 159 -23.54 19.01 3.68
CA ASN A 159 -24.29 20.21 3.34
C ASN A 159 -23.37 21.45 3.35
N LEU A 160 -22.62 21.63 2.27
CA LEU A 160 -21.67 22.73 2.16
C LEU A 160 -22.40 24.00 1.70
N GLU A 161 -22.46 24.98 2.60
CA GLU A 161 -22.96 26.32 2.31
C GLU A 161 -21.99 27.10 1.40
N PRO A 162 -22.50 28.04 0.58
CA PRO A 162 -21.66 28.96 -0.18
C PRO A 162 -20.62 29.68 0.70
N GLY A 163 -19.37 29.75 0.23
CA GLY A 163 -18.26 30.39 0.93
C GLY A 163 -17.48 29.47 1.90
N LYS A 164 -17.94 28.25 2.16
CA LYS A 164 -17.25 27.30 3.05
C LYS A 164 -16.10 26.59 2.34
N THR A 165 -15.00 26.38 3.08
CA THR A 165 -13.89 25.55 2.62
C THR A 165 -14.08 24.10 3.04
N PHE A 166 -13.70 23.17 2.16
CA PHE A 166 -13.63 21.76 2.48
C PHE A 166 -12.34 21.15 1.94
N THR A 167 -11.93 20.08 2.59
CA THR A 167 -10.73 19.31 2.30
C THR A 167 -11.11 17.85 2.16
N ILE A 168 -10.76 17.25 1.02
CA ILE A 168 -10.87 15.81 0.82
C ILE A 168 -9.46 15.23 0.71
N THR A 169 -9.20 14.19 1.49
CA THR A 169 -7.98 13.41 1.44
C THR A 169 -8.28 12.01 0.95
N LEU A 170 -7.56 11.60 -0.09
CA LEU A 170 -7.55 10.24 -0.61
C LEU A 170 -6.28 9.55 -0.13
N GLN A 171 -6.46 8.44 0.57
CA GLN A 171 -5.37 7.65 1.11
C GLN A 171 -5.41 6.23 0.53
N PRO A 172 -4.45 5.86 -0.33
CA PRO A 172 -4.29 4.47 -0.73
C PRO A 172 -3.61 3.67 0.40
N LYS A 173 -3.83 2.36 0.43
CA LYS A 173 -3.17 1.43 1.37
C LYS A 173 -1.64 1.43 1.33
N SER A 174 -1.06 1.72 0.18
CA SER A 174 0.38 1.84 -0.01
C SER A 174 0.63 2.90 -1.07
N GLY A 175 1.34 3.95 -0.69
CA GLY A 175 1.51 5.12 -1.53
C GLY A 175 1.34 6.44 -0.79
N GLN A 176 1.46 7.52 -1.55
CA GLN A 176 1.26 8.87 -1.06
C GLN A 176 -0.22 9.23 -1.00
N MET A 177 -0.63 9.87 0.10
CA MET A 177 -1.94 10.50 0.20
C MET A 177 -2.02 11.75 -0.69
N GLU A 178 -3.19 11.98 -1.26
CA GLU A 178 -3.49 13.17 -2.03
C GLU A 178 -4.58 13.96 -1.33
N THR A 179 -4.32 15.24 -1.07
CA THR A 179 -5.26 16.13 -0.39
C THR A 179 -5.66 17.26 -1.32
N VAL A 180 -6.95 17.51 -1.44
CA VAL A 180 -7.54 18.58 -2.25
C VAL A 180 -8.36 19.47 -1.34
N MET A 181 -7.99 20.75 -1.29
CA MET A 181 -8.73 21.78 -0.59
C MET A 181 -9.41 22.68 -1.63
N LYS A 182 -10.71 22.94 -1.43
CA LYS A 182 -11.52 23.78 -2.31
C LYS A 182 -12.46 24.67 -1.49
N THR A 183 -12.75 25.85 -2.02
CA THR A 183 -13.74 26.76 -1.46
C THR A 183 -14.96 26.76 -2.34
N VAL A 184 -16.14 26.59 -1.73
CA VAL A 184 -17.41 26.71 -2.44
C VAL A 184 -17.64 28.18 -2.82
N PRO A 185 -17.96 28.50 -4.09
CA PRO A 185 -18.28 29.86 -4.50
C PRO A 185 -19.46 30.46 -3.74
N ASP A 186 -19.45 31.78 -3.52
CA ASP A 186 -20.52 32.52 -2.81
C ASP A 186 -21.89 32.45 -3.49
N THR A 187 -21.93 32.12 -4.79
CA THR A 187 -23.20 31.92 -5.51
C THR A 187 -23.13 30.70 -6.42
N ILE A 188 -24.15 29.84 -6.33
CA ILE A 188 -24.28 28.64 -7.16
C ILE A 188 -25.38 28.87 -8.19
N ARG A 189 -25.00 28.97 -9.47
CA ARG A 189 -25.95 29.22 -10.56
C ARG A 189 -26.42 27.95 -11.25
N ASN A 190 -25.57 26.92 -11.31
CA ASN A 190 -25.83 25.65 -11.97
C ASN A 190 -25.86 24.50 -10.97
N SER A 191 -26.51 23.39 -11.33
CA SER A 191 -26.54 22.19 -10.47
C SER A 191 -25.18 21.52 -10.33
N TYR A 192 -24.27 21.75 -11.29
CA TYR A 192 -22.88 21.35 -11.23
C TYR A 192 -22.00 22.59 -11.08
N VAL A 193 -21.10 22.56 -10.11
CA VAL A 193 -20.13 23.61 -9.82
C VAL A 193 -18.74 23.09 -10.16
N THR A 194 -18.12 23.68 -11.17
CA THR A 194 -16.74 23.36 -11.61
C THR A 194 -15.77 24.47 -11.31
N ASP A 195 -16.28 25.69 -11.12
CA ASP A 195 -15.50 26.87 -10.79
C ASP A 195 -15.37 26.93 -9.27
N TRP A 196 -14.15 26.78 -8.79
CA TRP A 196 -13.82 26.84 -7.37
C TRP A 196 -12.99 28.08 -7.10
N SER A 197 -13.22 28.74 -5.97
CA SER A 197 -12.38 29.86 -5.52
C SER A 197 -11.22 29.40 -4.64
#